data_AF-A0A421BLC1-F1
#
_entry.id   AF-A0A421BLC1-F1
#
_cell.length_a   1.000
_cell.length_b   1.000
_cell.length_c   1.000
_cell.angle_alpha   90.00
_cell.angle_beta   90.00
_cell.angle_gamma   90.00
#
_symmetry.space_group_name_H-M   'P 1'
#
loop_
_entity.id
_entity.type
_entity.pdbx_description
1 polymer ?
#
loop_
_entity_poly.entity_id
_entity_poly.type
_entity_poly.pdbx_seq_one_letter_code
_entity_poly.pdbx_strand_id
1 'polypeptide(L)'
;MVESSKFEAQGFLAPDGTEMVIVPRKDWDAVCSLAERAVAKIEEEAMNIPDDVEQHLNLGLNPVAAWRRHAGLTQAVLADKVGITQAAIARIESGPTGTGRDDTLTRIAKVLGAPLAHINPPAKTPAERIRKAIDNSADAKTERLFQPASSRR
;
A
#
# COMPACT_ATOMS: atom_id res chain seq x y z
N MET A 1 9.10 10.84 14.92
CA MET A 1 8.13 11.24 15.96
C MET A 1 6.75 11.20 15.32
N VAL A 2 5.93 10.21 15.66
CA VAL A 2 4.51 10.23 15.28
C VAL A 2 3.84 11.08 16.34
N GLU A 3 3.44 12.30 16.00
CA GLU A 3 2.57 13.09 16.88
C GLU A 3 1.36 12.22 17.21
N SER A 4 1.16 11.94 18.49
CA SER A 4 -0.05 11.29 18.97
C SER A 4 -1.20 12.28 18.80
N SER A 5 -1.76 12.37 17.58
CA SER A 5 -3.01 13.06 17.33
C SER A 5 -4.10 12.37 18.14
N LYS A 6 -4.58 13.06 19.17
CA LYS A 6 -5.67 12.58 20.02
C LYS A 6 -6.97 12.92 19.30
N PHE A 7 -7.70 11.89 18.83
CA PHE A 7 -9.01 12.05 18.22
C PHE A 7 -10.10 11.86 19.29
N GLU A 8 -11.10 12.73 19.31
CA GLU A 8 -12.23 12.65 20.25
C GLU A 8 -13.31 11.75 19.66
N ALA A 9 -13.14 10.43 19.75
CA ALA A 9 -14.08 9.46 19.21
C ALA A 9 -15.04 8.92 20.30
N GLN A 10 -16.33 8.76 19.97
CA GLN A 10 -17.32 8.08 20.80
C GLN A 10 -17.77 6.78 20.14
N GLY A 11 -17.65 5.65 20.84
CA GLY A 11 -18.10 4.34 20.38
C GLY A 11 -19.50 3.96 20.90
N PHE A 12 -20.26 3.19 20.11
CA PHE A 12 -21.48 2.52 20.54
C PHE A 12 -21.66 1.20 19.78
N LEU A 13 -22.46 0.27 20.31
CA LEU A 13 -22.83 -0.97 19.61
C LEU A 13 -24.17 -0.79 18.89
N ALA A 14 -24.24 -1.16 17.61
CA ALA A 14 -25.48 -1.28 16.87
C ALA A 14 -26.29 -2.51 17.35
N PRO A 15 -27.60 -2.60 17.02
CA PRO A 15 -28.45 -3.71 17.48
C PRO A 15 -28.00 -5.10 17.03
N ASP A 16 -27.24 -5.20 15.94
CA ASP A 16 -26.65 -6.43 15.43
C ASP A 16 -25.29 -6.78 16.08
N GLY A 17 -24.83 -5.96 17.04
CA GLY A 17 -23.54 -6.11 17.71
C GLY A 17 -22.38 -5.43 17.00
N THR A 18 -22.60 -4.74 15.87
CA THR A 18 -21.53 -4.02 15.16
C THR A 18 -21.06 -2.83 15.98
N GLU A 19 -19.74 -2.71 16.19
CA GLU A 19 -19.15 -1.55 16.85
C GLU A 19 -19.09 -0.35 15.90
N MET A 20 -19.71 0.74 16.31
CA MET A 20 -19.83 1.99 15.57
C MET A 20 -19.06 3.09 16.31
N VAL A 21 -18.42 3.99 15.55
CA VAL A 21 -17.66 5.12 16.10
C VAL A 21 -18.12 6.41 15.46
N ILE A 22 -18.40 7.43 16.29
CA ILE A 22 -18.70 8.80 15.88
C ILE A 22 -17.45 9.65 16.15
N VAL A 23 -17.05 10.42 15.16
CA VAL A 23 -15.86 11.29 15.22
C VAL A 23 -16.27 12.72 14.81
N PRO A 24 -15.83 13.77 15.53
CA PRO A 24 -16.04 15.16 15.13
C PRO A 24 -15.51 15.42 13.72
N ARG A 25 -16.19 16.30 12.98
CA ARG A 25 -15.82 16.58 11.59
C ARG A 25 -14.36 17.00 11.43
N LYS A 26 -13.84 17.86 12.33
CA LYS A 26 -12.44 18.31 12.31
C LYS A 26 -11.44 17.13 12.39
N ASP A 27 -11.79 16.12 13.20
CA ASP A 27 -10.94 14.98 13.49
C ASP A 27 -11.01 13.99 12.31
N TRP A 28 -12.20 13.84 11.71
CA TRP A 28 -12.37 13.09 10.47
C TRP A 28 -11.59 13.70 9.30
N ASP A 29 -11.68 15.02 9.10
CA ASP A 29 -10.92 15.72 8.06
C ASP A 29 -9.40 15.56 8.29
N ALA A 30 -8.94 15.61 9.54
CA ALA A 30 -7.54 15.34 9.88
C ALA A 30 -7.11 13.89 9.55
N VAL A 31 -7.97 12.90 9.78
CA VAL A 31 -7.74 11.50 9.36
C VAL A 31 -7.64 11.41 7.84
N CYS A 32 -8.55 12.03 7.09
CA CYS A 32 -8.50 12.04 5.63
C CYS A 32 -7.18 12.66 5.13
N SER A 33 -6.79 13.84 5.63
CA SER A 33 -5.52 14.48 5.25
C SER A 33 -4.28 13.69 5.65
N LEU A 34 -4.32 12.92 6.74
CA LEU A 34 -3.25 11.97 7.08
C LEU A 34 -3.18 10.82 6.07
N ALA A 35 -4.33 10.26 5.70
CA ALA A 35 -4.42 9.18 4.73
C ALA A 35 -3.94 9.63 3.33
N GLU A 36 -4.35 10.82 2.87
CA GLU A 36 -3.89 11.39 1.59
C GLU A 36 -2.37 11.58 1.55
N ARG A 37 -1.76 12.11 2.62
CA ARG A 37 -0.30 12.25 2.71
C ARG A 37 0.41 10.90 2.72
N ALA A 38 -0.15 9.90 3.41
CA ALA A 38 0.39 8.55 3.39
C ALA A 38 0.33 7.94 1.98
N VAL A 39 -0.77 8.17 1.25
CA VAL A 39 -0.90 7.76 -0.15
C VAL A 39 0.15 8.42 -1.02
N ALA A 40 0.28 9.75 -0.97
CA ALA A 40 1.24 10.49 -1.78
C ALA A 40 2.67 9.99 -1.56
N LYS A 41 3.04 9.73 -0.30
CA LYS A 41 4.35 9.18 0.03
C LYS A 41 4.57 7.77 -0.52
N ILE A 42 3.57 6.88 -0.40
CA ILE A 42 3.63 5.53 -0.96
C ILE A 42 3.80 5.58 -2.48
N GLU A 43 3.10 6.49 -3.16
CA GLU A 43 3.19 6.66 -4.61
C GLU A 43 4.53 7.24 -5.05
N GLU A 44 5.06 8.23 -4.33
CA GLU A 44 6.39 8.78 -4.57
C GLU A 44 7.47 7.67 -4.46
N GLU A 45 7.43 6.88 -3.38
CA GLU A 45 8.33 5.74 -3.18
C GLU A 45 8.15 4.66 -4.25
N ALA A 46 6.91 4.43 -4.70
CA ALA A 46 6.61 3.49 -5.78
C ALA A 46 6.93 4.04 -7.19
N MET A 47 7.18 5.33 -7.37
CA MET A 47 7.62 5.89 -8.66
C MET A 47 9.14 5.87 -8.83
N ASN A 48 9.90 5.67 -7.74
CA ASN A 48 11.36 5.66 -7.80
C ASN A 48 11.90 4.29 -8.21
N ILE A 49 11.93 4.02 -9.52
CA ILE A 49 12.54 2.82 -10.11
C ILE A 49 13.91 3.23 -10.67
N PRO A 50 15.02 2.56 -10.26
CA PRO A 50 16.32 2.80 -10.88
C PRO A 50 16.32 2.54 -12.39
N ASP A 51 17.01 3.36 -13.18
CA ASP A 51 17.04 3.28 -14.65
C ASP A 51 17.38 1.88 -15.18
N ASP A 52 18.32 1.17 -14.54
CA ASP A 52 18.72 -0.17 -14.95
C ASP A 52 17.62 -1.22 -14.64
N VAL A 53 16.88 -1.05 -13.55
CA VAL A 53 15.69 -1.87 -13.26
C VAL A 53 14.64 -1.62 -14.32
N GLU A 54 14.35 -0.36 -14.66
CA GLU A 54 13.38 0.00 -15.69
C GLU A 54 13.76 -0.59 -17.06
N GLN A 55 15.03 -0.50 -17.44
CA GLN A 55 15.53 -1.13 -18.67
C GLN A 55 15.31 -2.64 -18.67
N HIS A 56 15.63 -3.33 -17.57
CA HIS A 56 15.39 -4.77 -17.47
C HIS A 56 13.91 -5.13 -17.57
N LEU A 57 13.03 -4.36 -16.93
CA LEU A 57 11.58 -4.56 -17.01
C LEU A 57 11.06 -4.37 -18.45
N ASN A 58 11.55 -3.35 -19.15
CA ASN A 58 11.22 -3.10 -20.56
C ASN A 58 11.70 -4.22 -21.50
N LEU A 59 12.77 -4.93 -21.12
CA LEU A 59 13.23 -6.14 -21.81
C LEU A 59 12.43 -7.40 -21.43
N GLY A 60 11.40 -7.28 -20.60
CA GLY A 60 10.53 -8.37 -20.19
C GLY A 60 11.12 -9.25 -19.09
N LEU A 61 12.15 -8.80 -18.37
CA LEU A 61 12.62 -9.53 -17.19
C LEU A 61 11.56 -9.47 -16.10
N ASN A 62 11.42 -10.58 -15.38
CA ASN A 62 10.61 -10.61 -14.17
C ASN A 62 11.13 -9.58 -13.15
N PRO A 63 10.25 -8.85 -12.43
CA PRO A 63 10.68 -7.82 -11.49
C PRO A 63 11.64 -8.30 -10.41
N VAL A 64 11.47 -9.53 -9.91
CA VAL A 64 12.42 -10.12 -8.95
C VAL A 64 13.81 -10.23 -9.56
N ALA A 65 13.90 -10.65 -10.83
CA ALA A 65 15.17 -10.78 -11.52
C ALA A 65 15.81 -9.41 -11.81
N ALA A 66 15.01 -8.41 -12.22
CA ALA A 66 15.48 -7.05 -12.47
C ALA A 66 16.10 -6.42 -11.22
N TRP A 67 15.36 -6.44 -10.10
CA TRP A 67 15.83 -5.91 -8.81
C TRP A 67 16.99 -6.71 -8.23
N ARG A 68 17.02 -8.04 -8.41
CA ARG A 68 18.17 -8.85 -7.99
C ARG A 68 19.44 -8.47 -8.74
N ARG A 69 19.35 -8.22 -10.05
CA ARG A 69 20.50 -7.80 -10.87
C ARG A 69 20.99 -6.42 -10.47
N HIS A 70 20.07 -5.48 -10.23
CA HIS A 70 20.39 -4.16 -9.69
C HIS A 70 21.14 -4.26 -8.36
N ALA A 71 20.68 -5.13 -7.45
CA ALA A 71 21.34 -5.39 -6.17
C ALA A 71 22.66 -6.19 -6.28
N GLY A 72 23.08 -6.59 -7.49
CA GLY A 72 24.31 -7.35 -7.73
C GLY A 72 24.31 -8.77 -7.14
N LEU A 73 23.13 -9.34 -6.85
CA LEU A 73 23.01 -10.64 -6.20
C LEU A 73 22.86 -11.79 -7.20
N THR A 74 23.44 -12.95 -6.88
CA THR A 74 23.10 -14.20 -7.58
C THR A 74 21.79 -14.78 -7.05
N GLN A 75 21.16 -15.69 -7.79
CA GLN A 75 19.94 -16.38 -7.33
C GLN A 75 20.18 -17.15 -6.03
N ALA A 76 21.35 -17.79 -5.88
CA ALA A 76 21.73 -18.52 -4.67
C ALA A 76 21.86 -17.57 -3.47
N VAL A 77 22.55 -16.44 -3.64
CA VAL A 77 22.72 -15.45 -2.56
C VAL A 77 21.37 -14.84 -2.14
N LEU A 78 20.48 -14.56 -3.10
CA LEU A 78 19.13 -14.09 -2.76
C LEU A 78 18.34 -15.17 -2.01
N ALA A 79 18.41 -16.43 -2.47
CA ALA A 79 17.74 -17.55 -1.84
C ALA A 79 18.17 -17.74 -0.38
N ASP A 80 19.49 -17.69 -0.12
CA ASP A 80 20.06 -17.78 1.23
C ASP A 80 19.59 -16.64 2.13
N LYS A 81 19.60 -15.40 1.63
CA LYS A 81 19.14 -14.21 2.39
C LYS A 81 17.63 -14.26 2.71
N VAL A 82 16.83 -14.83 1.81
CA VAL A 82 15.37 -14.95 1.99
C VAL A 82 15.00 -16.17 2.83
N GLY A 83 15.86 -17.19 2.87
CA GLY A 83 15.61 -18.47 3.55
C GLY A 83 14.74 -19.42 2.72
N ILE A 84 14.98 -19.49 1.40
CA ILE A 84 14.33 -20.45 0.48
C ILE A 84 15.38 -21.09 -0.44
N THR A 85 14.98 -22.03 -1.28
CA THR A 85 15.92 -22.70 -2.20
C THR A 85 16.21 -21.84 -3.44
N GLN A 86 17.41 -22.00 -4.02
CA GLN A 86 17.75 -21.36 -5.30
C GLN A 86 16.74 -21.74 -6.40
N ALA A 87 16.30 -23.00 -6.44
CA ALA A 87 15.29 -23.46 -7.39
C ALA A 87 13.95 -22.73 -7.22
N ALA A 88 13.57 -22.36 -5.99
CA ALA A 88 12.39 -21.53 -5.75
C ALA A 88 12.54 -20.13 -6.33
N ILE A 89 13.70 -19.47 -6.14
CA ILE A 89 13.99 -18.17 -6.77
C ILE A 89 13.95 -18.29 -8.29
N ALA A 90 14.61 -19.30 -8.88
CA ALA A 90 14.61 -19.50 -10.34
C ALA A 90 13.19 -19.65 -10.90
N ARG A 91 12.33 -20.42 -10.23
CA ARG A 91 10.92 -20.59 -10.63
C ARG A 91 10.12 -19.28 -10.55
N ILE A 92 10.37 -18.47 -9.53
CA ILE A 92 9.75 -17.14 -9.37
C ILE A 92 10.20 -16.22 -10.52
N GLU A 93 11.50 -16.18 -10.81
CA GLU A 93 12.08 -15.32 -11.86
C GLU A 93 11.66 -15.75 -13.27
N SER A 94 11.38 -17.03 -13.51
CA SER A 94 10.90 -17.52 -14.80
C SER A 94 9.38 -17.45 -14.97
N GLY A 95 8.65 -17.23 -13.87
CA GLY A 95 7.19 -17.19 -13.87
C GLY A 95 6.63 -15.80 -14.24
N PRO A 96 5.30 -15.70 -14.43
CA PRO A 96 4.63 -14.41 -14.49
C PRO A 96 4.90 -13.55 -13.25
N THR A 97 4.79 -12.24 -13.38
CA THR A 97 4.85 -11.31 -12.25
C THR A 97 3.87 -11.72 -11.15
N GLY A 98 4.32 -11.70 -9.90
CA GLY A 98 3.54 -12.16 -8.74
C GLY A 98 3.56 -13.68 -8.52
N THR A 99 4.39 -14.44 -9.25
CA THR A 99 4.57 -15.88 -8.97
C THR A 99 5.20 -16.07 -7.59
N GLY A 100 4.46 -16.64 -6.64
CA GLY A 100 4.97 -16.92 -5.30
C GLY A 100 3.88 -16.83 -4.23
N ARG A 101 4.23 -17.11 -2.98
CA ARG A 101 3.39 -16.75 -1.83
C ARG A 101 3.69 -15.30 -1.44
N ASP A 102 2.67 -14.56 -1.02
CA ASP A 102 2.79 -13.16 -0.61
C ASP A 102 3.87 -12.94 0.45
N ASP A 103 3.96 -13.83 1.46
CA ASP A 103 5.01 -13.78 2.48
C ASP A 103 6.42 -13.89 1.87
N THR A 104 6.60 -14.79 0.90
CA THR A 104 7.89 -14.98 0.22
C THR A 104 8.26 -13.76 -0.61
N LEU A 105 7.30 -13.20 -1.39
CA LEU A 105 7.53 -12.00 -2.19
C LEU A 105 7.82 -10.78 -1.30
N THR A 106 7.18 -10.69 -0.14
CA THR A 106 7.45 -9.66 0.89
C THR A 106 8.88 -9.76 1.42
N ARG A 107 9.33 -10.98 1.76
CA ARG A 107 10.72 -11.20 2.18
C ARG A 107 11.72 -10.89 1.07
N ILE A 108 11.44 -11.25 -0.18
CA ILE A 108 12.26 -10.92 -1.34
C ILE A 108 12.38 -9.39 -1.49
N ALA A 109 11.26 -8.66 -1.49
CA ALA A 109 11.24 -7.21 -1.60
C ALA A 109 12.11 -6.55 -0.52
N LYS A 110 11.98 -7.01 0.73
CA LYS A 110 12.78 -6.52 1.86
C LYS A 110 14.28 -6.76 1.67
N VAL A 111 14.68 -7.95 1.20
CA VAL A 111 16.10 -8.27 0.95
C VAL A 111 16.68 -7.43 -0.19
N LEU A 112 15.87 -7.18 -1.23
CA LEU A 112 16.28 -6.40 -2.39
C LEU A 112 16.21 -4.88 -2.16
N GLY A 113 15.62 -4.42 -1.06
CA GLY A 113 15.37 -3.00 -0.82
C GLY A 113 14.36 -2.40 -1.80
N ALA A 114 13.56 -3.24 -2.45
CA ALA A 114 12.57 -2.83 -3.44
C ALA A 114 11.21 -2.60 -2.78
N PRO A 115 10.42 -1.59 -3.21
CA PRO A 115 9.02 -1.52 -2.87
C PRO A 115 8.29 -2.82 -3.25
N LEU A 116 7.47 -3.35 -2.34
CA LEU A 116 6.72 -4.59 -2.60
C LEU A 116 5.86 -4.48 -3.86
N ALA A 117 5.31 -3.30 -4.14
CA ALA A 117 4.52 -3.03 -5.34
C ALA A 117 5.30 -3.24 -6.66
N HIS A 118 6.62 -3.14 -6.65
CA HIS A 118 7.45 -3.43 -7.84
C HIS A 118 7.69 -4.92 -8.02
N ILE A 119 7.79 -5.67 -6.92
CA ILE A 119 8.00 -7.12 -6.93
C ILE A 119 6.70 -7.88 -7.22
N ASN A 120 5.62 -7.44 -6.58
CA ASN A 120 4.30 -8.02 -6.67
C ASN A 120 3.27 -6.88 -6.77
N PRO A 121 3.06 -6.31 -7.96
CA PRO A 121 2.03 -5.30 -8.18
C PRO A 121 0.66 -5.91 -7.81
N PRO A 122 -0.02 -5.40 -6.78
CA PRO A 122 -1.35 -5.88 -6.44
C PRO A 122 -2.31 -5.49 -7.57
N ALA A 123 -3.41 -6.25 -7.71
CA ALA A 123 -4.48 -5.91 -8.66
C ALA A 123 -5.09 -4.51 -8.45
N LYS A 124 -4.92 -3.94 -7.25
CA LYS A 124 -5.17 -2.53 -6.91
C LYS A 124 -4.07 -2.02 -5.99
N THR A 125 -3.49 -0.87 -6.30
CA THR A 125 -2.40 -0.30 -5.50
C THR A 125 -2.87 0.06 -4.08
N PRO A 126 -1.98 0.07 -3.07
CA PRO A 126 -2.35 0.54 -1.73
C PRO A 126 -2.93 1.96 -1.76
N ALA A 127 -2.41 2.82 -2.63
CA ALA A 127 -2.92 4.15 -2.92
C ALA A 127 -4.37 4.14 -3.39
N GLU A 128 -4.72 3.30 -4.38
CA GLU A 128 -6.08 3.13 -4.87
C GLU A 128 -7.04 2.59 -3.79
N ARG A 129 -6.57 1.70 -2.91
CA ARG A 129 -7.39 1.19 -1.80
C ARG A 129 -7.73 2.29 -0.81
N ILE A 130 -6.76 3.12 -0.46
CA ILE A 130 -6.95 4.24 0.47
C ILE A 130 -7.81 5.32 -0.18
N ARG A 131 -7.55 5.69 -1.45
CA ARG A 131 -8.42 6.62 -2.20
C ARG A 131 -9.85 6.12 -2.26
N LYS A 132 -10.07 4.86 -2.63
CA LYS A 132 -11.41 4.29 -2.65
C LYS A 132 -12.08 4.31 -1.27
N ALA A 133 -11.32 4.12 -0.19
CA ALA A 133 -11.86 4.26 1.16
C ALA A 133 -12.25 5.71 1.48
N ILE A 134 -11.43 6.69 1.06
CA ILE A 134 -11.74 8.13 1.17
C ILE A 134 -12.99 8.46 0.33
N ASP A 135 -13.05 8.05 -0.94
CA ASP A 135 -14.17 8.30 -1.85
C ASP A 135 -15.47 7.67 -1.34
N ASN A 136 -15.40 6.44 -0.83
CA ASN A 136 -16.56 5.76 -0.24
C ASN A 136 -17.02 6.40 1.09
N SER A 137 -16.14 7.16 1.75
CA SER A 137 -16.46 7.90 2.97
C SER A 137 -17.02 9.30 2.69
N ALA A 138 -16.82 9.82 1.47
CA ALA A 138 -17.53 10.99 0.99
C ALA A 138 -18.96 10.59 0.62
N ASP A 139 -19.93 11.30 1.19
CA ASP A 139 -21.35 10.97 1.10
C ASP A 139 -21.84 10.94 -0.36
N ALA A 140 -22.18 9.75 -0.87
CA ALA A 140 -22.62 9.49 -2.24
C ALA A 140 -23.94 10.18 -2.63
N LYS A 141 -24.58 10.94 -1.73
CA LYS A 141 -25.88 11.57 -2.01
C LYS A 141 -25.96 13.09 -1.91
N THR A 142 -24.94 13.81 -1.47
CA THR A 142 -25.20 15.24 -1.20
C THR A 142 -24.17 16.29 -1.58
N GLU A 143 -22.85 16.03 -1.66
CA GLU A 143 -21.82 17.08 -1.88
C GLU A 143 -22.10 18.42 -1.13
N ARG A 144 -22.87 18.38 -0.03
CA ARG A 144 -23.35 19.55 0.71
C ARG A 144 -22.97 19.37 2.15
N LEU A 145 -22.26 20.37 2.68
CA LEU A 145 -22.19 20.61 4.11
C LEU A 145 -23.62 20.61 4.67
N PHE A 146 -23.87 19.78 5.68
CA PHE A 146 -24.99 19.95 6.58
C PHE A 146 -24.99 21.41 7.03
N GLN A 147 -25.91 22.22 6.49
CA GLN A 147 -26.11 23.55 7.04
C GLN A 147 -26.65 23.38 8.46
N PRO A 148 -26.08 24.06 9.47
CA PRO A 148 -26.67 24.04 10.80
C PRO A 148 -28.12 24.49 10.66
N ALA A 149 -29.03 23.81 11.38
CA ALA A 149 -30.42 24.22 11.45
C ALA A 149 -30.46 25.72 11.77
N SER A 150 -30.95 26.50 10.81
CA SER A 150 -31.22 27.92 11.04
C SER A 150 -32.17 27.99 12.22
N SER A 151 -31.68 28.57 13.32
CA SER A 151 -32.47 28.92 14.49
C SER A 151 -33.66 29.76 14.01
N ARG A 152 -34.83 29.15 13.87
CA ARG A 152 -36.09 29.89 13.76
C ARG A 152 -36.27 30.62 15.09
N ARG A 153 -36.14 31.94 15.06
CA ARG A 153 -36.79 32.82 16.05
C ARG A 153 -38.28 32.82 15.83
#